data_AF-A0A940VEB2-F1
#
_entry.id   AF-A0A940VEB2-F1
#
_cell.length_a   1.000
_cell.length_b   1.000
_cell.length_c   1.000
_cell.angle_alpha   90.00
_cell.angle_beta   90.00
_cell.angle_gamma   90.00
#
_symmetry.space_group_name_H-M   'P 1'
#
loop_
_entity.id
_entity.type
_entity.pdbx_description
1 polymer ?
#
loop_
_entity_poly.entity_id
_entity_poly.type
_entity_poly.pdbx_seq_one_letter_code
_entity_poly.pdbx_strand_id
1 'polypeptide(L)'
;MRDAEETIREIEAAFAEVPYPGREALFNDHCCECAEVSASYAGKHWTEIALAEVLAGRETSLLSPAAWRYYLPALMIWCIRAPDAVDVMQDNLVYQLEPPDDQRGVPEWFNERARGFSRAQRSAIVAYLDWYRKRDEARWDGTEPPRHVYNALAYWAATGMDETV
;
A
#
# COMPACT_ATOMS: atom_id res chain seq x y z
N MET A 1 -12.18 -19.08 0.02
CA MET A 1 -11.75 -17.85 -0.67
C MET A 1 -11.73 -16.77 0.40
N ARG A 2 -10.61 -16.09 0.66
CA ARG A 2 -10.66 -14.95 1.59
C ARG A 2 -11.56 -13.90 0.97
N ASP A 3 -12.56 -13.49 1.72
CA ASP A 3 -13.54 -12.50 1.30
C ASP A 3 -12.97 -11.08 1.49
N ALA A 4 -13.48 -10.11 0.73
CA ALA A 4 -13.08 -8.71 0.83
C ALA A 4 -13.14 -8.19 2.28
N GLU A 5 -14.21 -8.53 3.01
CA GLU A 5 -14.41 -8.18 4.42
C GLU A 5 -13.44 -8.89 5.37
N GLU A 6 -12.96 -10.08 5.02
CA GLU A 6 -11.92 -10.76 5.79
C GLU A 6 -10.57 -10.06 5.61
N THR A 7 -10.20 -9.73 4.38
CA THR A 7 -8.96 -8.98 4.08
C THR A 7 -8.96 -7.60 4.75
N ILE A 8 -10.09 -6.87 4.71
CA ILE A 8 -10.20 -5.57 5.39
C ILE A 8 -9.97 -5.72 6.90
N ARG A 9 -10.61 -6.71 7.55
CA ARG A 9 -10.43 -6.94 8.99
C ARG A 9 -9.00 -7.32 9.36
N GLU A 10 -8.30 -8.10 8.53
CA GLU A 10 -6.88 -8.40 8.72
C GLU A 10 -6.02 -7.14 8.64
N ILE A 11 -6.29 -6.25 7.67
CA ILE A 11 -5.60 -4.96 7.54
C ILE A 11 -5.88 -4.09 8.77
N GLU A 12 -7.13 -3.93 9.16
CA GLU A 12 -7.50 -3.10 10.30
C GLU A 12 -6.83 -3.59 11.59
N ALA A 13 -6.84 -4.90 11.84
CA ALA A 13 -6.19 -5.49 13.01
C ALA A 13 -4.66 -5.32 13.00
N ALA A 14 -4.01 -5.50 11.85
CA ALA A 14 -2.56 -5.39 11.73
C ALA A 14 -2.04 -3.96 11.89
N PHE A 15 -2.88 -2.96 11.60
CA PHE A 15 -2.53 -1.54 11.65
C PHE A 15 -3.19 -0.77 12.81
N ALA A 16 -3.96 -1.43 13.67
CA ALA A 16 -4.70 -0.81 14.78
C ALA A 16 -3.81 -0.02 15.74
N GLU A 17 -2.64 -0.57 16.08
CA GLU A 17 -1.71 0.00 17.07
C GLU A 17 -0.59 0.83 16.42
N VAL A 18 -0.75 1.26 15.16
CA VAL A 18 0.26 2.10 14.50
C VAL A 18 0.31 3.47 15.19
N PRO A 19 1.46 3.84 15.80
CA PRO A 19 1.57 5.13 16.44
C PRO A 19 1.47 6.25 15.40
N TYR A 20 0.76 7.33 15.76
CA TYR A 20 0.75 8.53 14.95
C TYR A 20 2.17 9.12 14.87
N PRO A 21 2.79 9.22 13.67
CA PRO A 21 4.20 9.60 13.54
C PRO A 21 4.46 11.09 13.75
N GLY A 22 3.41 11.88 14.03
CA GLY A 22 3.48 13.33 14.13
C GLY A 22 3.20 14.00 12.78
N ARG A 23 2.62 15.21 12.84
CA ARG A 23 2.16 15.94 11.65
C ARG A 23 3.27 16.22 10.64
N GLU A 24 4.46 16.57 11.13
CA GLU A 24 5.62 16.89 10.29
C GLU A 24 6.07 15.69 9.46
N ALA A 25 6.06 14.48 10.04
CA ALA A 25 6.42 13.25 9.33
C ALA A 25 5.41 12.89 8.23
N LEU A 26 4.17 13.36 8.34
CA LEU A 26 3.09 13.11 7.38
C LEU A 26 3.05 14.12 6.22
N PHE A 27 3.84 15.21 6.30
CA PHE A 27 3.81 16.28 5.32
C PHE A 27 5.10 16.30 4.50
N ASN A 28 5.00 16.20 3.18
CA ASN A 28 6.11 16.36 2.26
C ASN A 28 6.00 17.74 1.58
N ASP A 29 6.86 18.67 1.94
CA ASP A 29 6.90 20.04 1.41
C ASP A 29 7.98 20.25 0.33
N HIS A 30 8.55 19.16 -0.18
CA HIS A 30 9.64 19.21 -1.18
C HIS A 30 9.28 20.02 -2.44
N CYS A 31 8.03 19.95 -2.90
CA CYS A 31 7.50 20.75 -4.01
C CYS A 31 5.99 20.98 -3.84
N CYS A 32 5.39 21.79 -4.73
CA CYS A 32 3.96 22.10 -4.67
C CYS A 32 3.08 20.85 -4.77
N GLU A 33 3.39 19.92 -5.68
CA GLU A 33 2.63 18.69 -5.87
C GLU A 33 2.71 17.77 -4.63
N CYS A 34 3.89 17.64 -4.01
CA CYS A 34 4.05 16.91 -2.75
C CYS A 34 3.19 17.52 -1.64
N ALA A 35 3.21 18.86 -1.51
CA ALA A 35 2.44 19.56 -0.51
C ALA A 35 0.93 19.41 -0.73
N GLU A 36 0.47 19.43 -1.98
CA GLU A 36 -0.93 19.20 -2.35
C GLU A 36 -1.39 17.77 -2.03
N VAL A 37 -0.57 16.77 -2.37
CA VAL A 37 -0.86 15.37 -2.01
C VAL A 37 -0.90 15.18 -0.50
N SER A 38 0.10 15.68 0.25
CA SER A 38 0.09 15.58 1.71
C SER A 38 -1.10 16.32 2.33
N ALA A 39 -1.51 17.47 1.76
CA ALA A 39 -2.66 18.24 2.23
C ALA A 39 -3.99 17.50 2.02
N SER A 40 -4.12 16.64 1.02
CA SER A 40 -5.37 15.89 0.79
C SER A 40 -5.70 14.94 1.95
N TYR A 41 -4.68 14.35 2.58
CA TYR A 41 -4.84 13.51 3.77
C TYR A 41 -4.97 14.34 5.06
N ALA A 42 -4.57 15.62 5.02
CA ALA A 42 -4.70 16.62 6.08
C ALA A 42 -4.15 16.19 7.46
N GLY A 43 -3.22 15.23 7.51
CA GLY A 43 -2.72 14.67 8.78
C GLY A 43 -3.76 13.88 9.58
N LYS A 44 -4.89 13.50 8.95
CA LYS A 44 -5.94 12.66 9.56
C LYS A 44 -5.38 11.31 9.98
N HIS A 45 -6.07 10.65 10.92
CA HIS A 45 -5.78 9.26 11.22
C HIS A 45 -6.10 8.39 10.01
N TRP A 46 -5.35 7.30 9.79
CA TRP A 46 -5.55 6.46 8.60
C TRP A 46 -6.97 5.87 8.52
N THR A 47 -7.60 5.61 9.67
CA THR A 47 -9.00 5.13 9.76
C THR A 47 -10.04 6.18 9.37
N GLU A 48 -9.66 7.46 9.31
CA GLU A 48 -10.54 8.60 9.03
C GLU A 48 -10.42 9.09 7.57
N ILE A 49 -9.53 8.48 6.78
CA ILE A 49 -9.36 8.79 5.36
C ILE A 49 -10.58 8.29 4.59
N ALA A 50 -11.35 9.21 4.01
CA ALA A 50 -12.46 8.85 3.13
C ALA A 50 -12.01 8.78 1.67
N LEU A 51 -12.90 8.27 0.82
CA LEU A 51 -12.61 8.08 -0.61
C LEU A 51 -12.22 9.40 -1.30
N ALA A 52 -12.83 10.52 -0.90
CA ALA A 52 -12.54 11.83 -1.50
C ALA A 52 -11.07 12.24 -1.27
N GLU A 53 -10.53 12.02 -0.08
CA GLU A 53 -9.12 12.30 0.24
C GLU A 53 -8.17 11.38 -0.54
N VAL A 54 -8.53 10.11 -0.69
CA VAL A 54 -7.78 9.14 -1.51
C VAL A 54 -7.72 9.60 -2.96
N LEU A 55 -8.85 9.99 -3.56
CA LEU A 55 -8.90 10.43 -4.95
C LEU A 55 -8.17 11.77 -5.18
N ALA A 56 -8.23 12.67 -4.20
CA ALA A 56 -7.49 13.93 -4.23
C ALA A 56 -5.97 13.71 -4.05
N GLY A 57 -5.56 12.71 -3.27
CA GLY A 57 -4.17 12.37 -2.98
C GLY A 57 -3.63 11.14 -3.71
N ARG A 58 -4.17 10.83 -4.89
CA ARG A 58 -3.91 9.56 -5.61
C ARG A 58 -2.45 9.36 -6.03
N GLU A 59 -1.68 10.44 -6.17
CA GLU A 59 -0.25 10.42 -6.50
C GLU A 59 0.62 10.07 -5.29
N THR A 60 0.39 8.88 -4.76
CA THR A 60 0.94 8.42 -3.48
C THR A 60 2.46 8.18 -3.50
N SER A 61 3.09 8.18 -4.67
CA SER A 61 4.54 8.24 -4.84
C SER A 61 5.15 9.54 -4.28
N LEU A 62 4.35 10.60 -4.16
CA LEU A 62 4.76 11.90 -3.62
C LEU A 62 4.70 11.98 -2.09
N LEU A 63 4.15 10.96 -1.42
CA LEU A 63 4.19 10.88 0.04
C LEU A 63 5.61 10.63 0.56
N SER A 64 5.93 11.19 1.73
CA SER A 64 7.13 10.79 2.47
C SER A 64 7.06 9.29 2.81
N PRO A 65 8.19 8.60 3.06
CA PRO A 65 8.15 7.20 3.47
C PRO A 65 7.29 6.97 4.73
N ALA A 66 7.33 7.89 5.70
CA ALA A 66 6.51 7.82 6.90
C ALA A 66 5.01 7.99 6.61
N ALA A 67 4.65 8.97 5.79
CA ALA A 67 3.27 9.18 5.35
C ALA A 67 2.74 7.98 4.55
N TRP A 68 3.55 7.45 3.64
CA TRP A 68 3.20 6.26 2.86
C TRP A 68 2.86 5.08 3.75
N ARG A 69 3.74 4.72 4.71
CA ARG A 69 3.47 3.61 5.64
C ARG A 69 2.24 3.84 6.50
N TYR A 70 2.05 5.08 6.95
CA TYR A 70 0.93 5.44 7.81
C TYR A 70 -0.42 5.35 7.09
N TYR A 71 -0.48 5.79 5.83
CA TYR A 71 -1.71 5.79 5.04
C TYR A 71 -1.95 4.50 4.24
N LEU A 72 -0.93 3.66 4.02
CA LEU A 72 -1.04 2.39 3.31
C LEU A 72 -2.27 1.53 3.68
N PRO A 73 -2.62 1.30 4.96
CA PRO A 73 -3.82 0.53 5.29
C PRO A 73 -5.11 1.14 4.72
N ALA A 74 -5.25 2.46 4.77
CA ALA A 74 -6.40 3.15 4.19
C ALA A 74 -6.46 2.99 2.66
N LEU A 75 -5.30 3.10 1.99
CA LEU A 75 -5.20 2.92 0.54
C LEU A 75 -5.60 1.50 0.12
N MET A 76 -5.08 0.48 0.81
CA MET A 76 -5.45 -0.93 0.57
C MET A 76 -6.94 -1.17 0.80
N ILE A 77 -7.50 -0.64 1.89
CA ILE A 77 -8.92 -0.78 2.23
C ILE A 77 -9.80 -0.12 1.16
N TRP A 78 -9.46 1.08 0.67
CA TRP A 78 -10.24 1.72 -0.38
C TRP A 78 -10.13 1.01 -1.73
N CYS A 79 -8.98 0.41 -2.02
CA CYS A 79 -8.84 -0.47 -3.18
C CYS A 79 -9.76 -1.70 -3.08
N ILE A 80 -10.04 -2.20 -1.87
CA ILE A 80 -10.98 -3.31 -1.65
C ILE A 80 -12.44 -2.85 -1.66
N ARG A 81 -12.75 -1.76 -0.94
CA ARG A 81 -14.13 -1.28 -0.72
C ARG A 81 -14.77 -0.71 -1.99
N ALA A 82 -14.00 0.02 -2.80
CA ALA A 82 -14.52 0.76 -3.93
C ALA A 82 -13.62 0.62 -5.18
N PRO A 83 -13.39 -0.61 -5.68
CA PRO A 83 -12.36 -0.87 -6.65
C PRO A 83 -12.55 -0.09 -7.96
N ASP A 84 -13.78 0.00 -8.44
CA ASP A 84 -14.09 0.73 -9.67
C ASP A 84 -14.02 2.25 -9.50
N ALA A 85 -14.10 2.77 -8.27
CA ALA A 85 -14.01 4.20 -8.00
C ALA A 85 -12.55 4.68 -7.90
N VAL A 86 -11.65 3.84 -7.40
CA VAL A 86 -10.21 4.16 -7.32
C VAL A 86 -9.45 3.86 -8.62
N ASP A 87 -10.03 3.05 -9.52
CA ASP A 87 -9.57 2.82 -10.90
C ASP A 87 -8.05 2.49 -10.94
N VAL A 88 -7.27 3.23 -11.74
CA VAL A 88 -5.81 3.04 -11.94
C VAL A 88 -4.97 3.13 -10.66
N MET A 89 -5.52 3.68 -9.57
CA MET A 89 -4.81 3.77 -8.30
C MET A 89 -4.42 2.39 -7.75
N GLN A 90 -5.21 1.36 -8.07
CA GLN A 90 -4.96 0.01 -7.57
C GLN A 90 -3.70 -0.58 -8.19
N ASP A 91 -3.56 -0.41 -9.51
CA ASP A 91 -2.38 -0.81 -10.28
C ASP A 91 -1.15 -0.04 -9.77
N ASN A 92 -1.30 1.27 -9.56
CA ASN A 92 -0.27 2.13 -8.99
C ASN A 92 0.17 1.67 -7.60
N LEU A 93 -0.78 1.24 -6.75
CA LEU A 93 -0.49 0.73 -5.41
C LEU A 93 0.27 -0.60 -5.48
N VAL A 94 -0.12 -1.51 -6.38
CA VAL A 94 0.60 -2.77 -6.60
C VAL A 94 2.01 -2.51 -7.12
N TYR A 95 2.17 -1.59 -8.07
CA TYR A 95 3.48 -1.19 -8.60
C TYR A 95 4.39 -0.61 -7.50
N GLN A 96 3.84 0.21 -6.59
CA GLN A 96 4.60 0.75 -5.46
C GLN A 96 4.92 -0.28 -4.37
N LEU A 97 4.24 -1.42 -4.35
CA LEU A 97 4.52 -2.56 -3.46
C LEU A 97 5.47 -3.58 -4.11
N GLU A 98 5.77 -3.45 -5.39
CA GLU A 98 6.73 -4.28 -6.09
C GLU A 98 8.14 -3.71 -5.91
N PRO A 99 9.12 -4.49 -5.44
CA PRO A 99 10.51 -4.06 -5.46
C PRO A 99 10.96 -3.88 -6.92
N PRO A 100 11.58 -2.75 -7.29
CA PRO A 100 12.12 -2.56 -8.63
C PRO A 100 13.07 -3.70 -9.03
N ASP A 101 12.89 -4.26 -10.23
CA ASP A 101 13.85 -5.19 -10.84
C ASP A 101 15.04 -4.39 -11.39
N ASP A 102 15.88 -3.94 -10.45
CA ASP A 102 17.19 -3.43 -10.77
C ASP A 102 18.20 -4.55 -10.48
N GLN A 103 18.98 -4.96 -11.48
CA GLN A 103 19.98 -6.02 -11.35
C GLN A 103 21.09 -5.71 -10.31
N ARG A 104 20.99 -4.57 -9.60
CA ARG A 104 21.91 -4.06 -8.59
C ARG A 104 21.32 -4.12 -7.18
N GLY A 105 20.08 -4.60 -7.01
CA GLY A 105 19.41 -4.81 -5.72
C GLY A 105 18.11 -4.01 -5.58
N VAL A 106 17.58 -3.93 -4.36
CA VAL A 106 16.40 -3.11 -4.08
C VAL A 106 16.85 -1.67 -3.79
N PRO A 107 16.38 -0.65 -4.52
CA PRO A 107 16.73 0.75 -4.28
C PRO A 107 16.46 1.22 -2.85
N GLU A 108 17.24 2.19 -2.39
CA GLU A 108 17.08 2.78 -1.05
C GLU A 108 15.70 3.41 -0.86
N TRP A 109 15.18 4.17 -1.84
CA TRP A 109 13.86 4.80 -1.76
C TRP A 109 12.73 3.77 -1.53
N PHE A 110 12.83 2.58 -2.14
CA PHE A 110 11.85 1.51 -1.93
C PHE A 110 12.04 0.90 -0.55
N ASN A 111 13.29 0.62 -0.16
CA ASN A 111 13.62 0.10 1.15
C ASN A 111 13.14 1.02 2.28
N GLU A 112 13.26 2.33 2.14
CA GLU A 112 12.77 3.29 3.12
C GLU A 112 11.26 3.17 3.32
N ARG A 113 10.49 2.93 2.25
CA ARG A 113 9.04 2.69 2.31
C ARG A 113 8.69 1.31 2.86
N ALA A 114 9.42 0.28 2.46
CA ALA A 114 9.13 -1.11 2.78
C ALA A 114 9.66 -1.57 4.16
N ARG A 115 10.61 -0.83 4.76
CA ARG A 115 11.13 -1.09 6.11
C ARG A 115 10.19 -0.52 7.18
N GLY A 116 10.17 -1.17 8.33
CA GLY A 116 9.40 -0.72 9.50
C GLY A 116 8.00 -1.32 9.61
N PHE A 117 7.60 -2.21 8.70
CA PHE A 117 6.39 -3.02 8.88
C PHE A 117 6.66 -4.22 9.79
N SER A 118 5.78 -4.42 10.77
CA SER A 118 5.78 -5.64 11.59
C SER A 118 5.40 -6.87 10.76
N ARG A 119 5.65 -8.07 11.31
CA ARG A 119 5.19 -9.32 10.70
C ARG A 119 3.68 -9.35 10.42
N ALA A 120 2.87 -8.81 11.32
CA ALA A 120 1.42 -8.74 11.14
C ALA A 120 1.04 -7.80 9.98
N GLN A 121 1.68 -6.63 9.89
CA GLN A 121 1.45 -5.67 8.80
C GLN A 121 1.88 -6.23 7.45
N ARG A 122 3.03 -6.91 7.39
CA ARG A 122 3.47 -7.62 6.18
C ARG A 122 2.48 -8.70 5.76
N SER A 123 1.96 -9.47 6.70
CA SER A 123 0.93 -10.47 6.42
C SER A 123 -0.35 -9.84 5.85
N ALA A 124 -0.76 -8.67 6.35
CA ALA A 124 -1.90 -7.93 5.81
C ALA A 124 -1.63 -7.38 4.39
N ILE A 125 -0.41 -6.91 4.10
CA ILE A 125 0.00 -6.52 2.74
C ILE A 125 -0.08 -7.73 1.79
N VAL A 126 0.40 -8.91 2.21
CA VAL A 126 0.27 -10.15 1.43
C VAL A 126 -1.20 -10.51 1.20
N ALA A 127 -2.06 -10.37 2.22
CA ALA A 127 -3.49 -10.63 2.10
C ALA A 127 -4.17 -9.70 1.09
N TYR A 128 -3.82 -8.41 1.09
CA TYR A 128 -4.26 -7.43 0.09
C TYR A 128 -3.82 -7.83 -1.33
N LEU A 129 -2.54 -8.15 -1.52
CA LEU A 129 -2.00 -8.52 -2.83
C LEU A 129 -2.63 -9.82 -3.37
N ASP A 130 -2.90 -10.80 -2.51
CA ASP A 130 -3.58 -12.04 -2.91
C ASP A 130 -5.06 -11.79 -3.26
N TRP A 131 -5.74 -10.89 -2.55
CA TRP A 131 -7.08 -10.43 -2.92
C TRP A 131 -7.07 -9.74 -4.29
N TYR A 132 -6.14 -8.79 -4.50
CA TYR A 132 -6.00 -8.07 -5.76
C TYR A 132 -5.79 -9.05 -6.92
N ARG A 133 -4.81 -9.97 -6.78
CA ARG A 133 -4.48 -10.98 -7.79
C ARG A 133 -5.69 -11.78 -8.21
N LYS A 134 -6.47 -12.31 -7.26
CA LYS A 134 -7.66 -13.13 -7.55
C LYS A 134 -8.75 -12.34 -8.27
N ARG A 135 -8.95 -11.08 -7.86
CA ARG A 135 -9.93 -10.20 -8.48
C ARG A 135 -9.55 -9.88 -9.93
N ASP A 136 -8.27 -9.62 -10.15
CA ASP A 136 -7.72 -9.31 -11.47
C ASP A 136 -7.75 -10.55 -12.39
N GLU A 137 -7.33 -11.71 -11.91
CA GLU A 137 -7.44 -13.01 -12.61
C GLU A 137 -8.90 -13.32 -13.04
N ALA A 138 -9.90 -12.92 -12.24
CA ALA A 138 -11.30 -13.11 -12.58
C ALA A 138 -11.83 -12.15 -13.67
N ARG A 139 -11.17 -11.01 -13.87
CA ARG A 139 -11.46 -10.03 -14.94
C ARG A 139 -10.66 -10.31 -16.21
N TRP A 140 -9.69 -11.20 -16.13
CA TRP A 140 -8.72 -11.52 -17.17
C TRP A 140 -9.32 -12.34 -18.33
N ASP A 141 -9.05 -11.95 -19.58
CA ASP A 141 -9.58 -12.58 -20.79
C ASP A 141 -8.57 -13.45 -21.57
N GLY A 142 -7.32 -13.55 -21.11
CA GLY A 142 -6.33 -14.53 -21.61
C GLY A 142 -4.98 -13.99 -22.10
N THR A 143 -4.63 -12.73 -21.86
CA THR A 143 -3.25 -12.23 -22.07
C THR A 143 -2.27 -12.72 -20.97
N GLU A 144 -1.02 -12.25 -20.93
CA GLU A 144 -0.05 -12.59 -19.86
C GLU A 144 -0.36 -11.87 -18.53
N PRO A 145 -0.51 -12.58 -17.39
CA PRO A 145 -0.95 -11.97 -16.13
C PRO A 145 -0.01 -10.85 -15.67
N PRO A 146 -0.50 -9.81 -14.96
CA PRO A 146 0.32 -8.66 -14.63
C PRO A 146 1.39 -9.07 -13.64
N ARG A 147 2.65 -9.09 -14.10
CA ARG A 147 3.80 -9.60 -13.35
C ARG A 147 4.01 -8.89 -12.00
N HIS A 148 3.60 -7.63 -11.91
CA HIS A 148 3.77 -6.77 -10.73
C HIS A 148 3.21 -7.37 -9.44
N VAL A 149 1.98 -7.94 -9.47
CA VAL A 149 1.38 -8.50 -8.25
C VAL A 149 2.11 -9.75 -7.76
N TYR A 150 2.62 -10.58 -8.68
CA TYR A 150 3.37 -11.79 -8.31
C TYR A 150 4.74 -11.44 -7.72
N ASN A 151 5.42 -10.46 -8.29
CA ASN A 151 6.70 -9.96 -7.79
C ASN A 151 6.55 -9.33 -6.40
N ALA A 152 5.51 -8.50 -6.21
CA ALA A 152 5.17 -7.96 -4.91
C ALA A 152 4.88 -9.09 -3.90
N LEU A 153 4.03 -10.07 -4.26
CA LEU A 153 3.72 -11.21 -3.40
C LEU A 153 4.98 -11.97 -2.97
N ALA A 154 5.89 -12.26 -3.90
CA ALA A 154 7.13 -12.95 -3.60
C ALA A 154 7.99 -12.19 -2.58
N TYR A 155 8.12 -10.88 -2.74
CA TYR A 155 8.88 -10.03 -1.82
C TYR A 155 8.27 -9.99 -0.41
N TRP A 156 6.97 -9.71 -0.31
CA TRP A 156 6.28 -9.54 0.97
C TRP A 156 6.09 -10.86 1.71
N ALA A 157 6.02 -12.00 0.99
CA ALA A 157 5.94 -13.32 1.60
C ALA A 157 7.31 -13.84 2.09
N ALA A 158 8.38 -13.64 1.31
CA ALA A 158 9.72 -14.13 1.65
C ALA A 158 10.32 -13.39 2.86
N THR A 159 10.09 -12.09 2.95
CA THR A 159 10.67 -11.26 4.01
C THR A 159 10.05 -11.49 5.40
N GLY A 160 9.02 -12.33 5.53
CA GLY A 160 8.46 -12.77 6.81
C GLY A 160 9.19 -13.94 7.49
N MET A 161 10.25 -14.47 6.86
CA MET A 161 11.00 -15.65 7.35
C MET A 161 12.34 -15.34 8.02
N ASP A 162 12.83 -14.09 7.94
CA ASP A 162 14.18 -13.72 8.41
C ASP A 162 14.24 -13.21 9.88
N GLU A 163 13.15 -13.28 10.64
CA GLU A 163 13.16 -12.96 12.09
C GLU A 163 13.02 -14.23 12.95
N THR A 164 13.87 -15.22 12.68
CA THR A 164 14.12 -16.32 13.62
C THR A 164 15.61 -16.40 13.95
N VAL A 165 15.95 -15.77 15.08
CA VAL A 165 17.16 -15.93 15.93
C VAL A 165 18.49 -15.48 15.34
#